data_AF-A0ABD5RU78-F1
#
_entry.id   AF-A0ABD5RU78-F1
#
_cell.length_a   1.000
_cell.length_b   1.000
_cell.length_c   1.000
_cell.angle_alpha   90.00
_cell.angle_beta   90.00
_cell.angle_gamma   90.00
#
_symmetry.space_group_name_H-M   'P 1'
#
loop_
_entity.id
_entity.type
_entity.pdbx_description
1 polymer ?
#
loop_
_entity_poly.entity_id
_entity_poly.type
_entity_poly.pdbx_seq_one_letter_code
_entity_poly.pdbx_strand_id
1 'polypeptide(L)'
;MSRDTPTNDEYTAYRVAALPRDKGELQLTQLFERGYQRWTVDGEQQTEKMLTDIERFTTDAFAPSTREEAAERPYVDDPGALAVLSTLGAVCIMDHPKLEDTPPRHLALLGNLRELYVNNIASLVREYDDWSLHQEIAETLYAKDPGEDGVHPGRVCTDITERPKFGKGYYLEIPLVAASRKCLARADGDENQQGEIQAHIADNHLYVPVSDFMEKYREYAEDAFGRLLAVQEETLTAEQRSWLTANETAITDRIDRFFQAGQTHRVWENWSRKKRDLLTIINAVSAADDDVAQLGETQTARDLYEAVEIYEPERTWERRVCESISSPRSLGTVLSRNRDHASVTVENARLNRYTLSEYSDGAQPLHVDKLENLFELPCMAAMDERLQEKKPVRKDLFNLVRLAWWLPQYRDASTEEFISDVKDLFSRWPWYDDEVTEYQIRYELDNDIGGEIPLPMNCGNDDMQRYCIGRDQCPYSIYGSLPFPDEMYEQIDDQGASPSQ
;
A
#
# COMPACT_ATOMS: atom_id res chain seq x y z
N MET A 1 30.45 31.92 -0.36
CA MET A 1 29.36 31.64 0.58
C MET A 1 28.99 30.18 0.36
N SER A 2 29.11 29.33 1.37
CA SER A 2 28.64 27.95 1.28
C SER A 2 27.14 27.99 0.99
N ARG A 3 26.64 27.15 0.09
CA ARG A 3 25.18 26.97 -0.04
C ARG A 3 24.70 26.24 1.22
N ASP A 4 23.56 26.65 1.76
CA ASP A 4 22.92 25.93 2.86
C ASP A 4 22.41 24.59 2.30
N THR A 5 22.86 23.49 2.89
CA THR A 5 22.50 22.12 2.52
C THR A 5 22.03 21.36 3.75
N PRO A 6 21.26 20.27 3.61
CA PRO A 6 20.87 19.43 4.75
C PRO A 6 22.07 19.02 5.62
N THR A 7 23.22 18.80 4.98
CA THR A 7 24.47 18.42 5.65
C THR A 7 24.97 19.45 6.68
N ASN A 8 24.78 20.75 6.43
CA ASN A 8 25.40 21.83 7.23
C ASN A 8 24.42 22.83 7.85
N ASP A 9 23.14 22.77 7.47
CA ASP A 9 22.09 23.66 7.94
C ASP A 9 20.92 22.86 8.54
N GLU A 10 20.56 23.18 9.78
CA GLU A 10 19.54 22.47 10.53
C GLU A 10 18.15 22.69 9.94
N TYR A 11 17.79 23.94 9.61
CA TYR A 11 16.50 24.25 8.99
C TYR A 11 16.29 23.45 7.70
N THR A 12 17.30 23.43 6.83
CA THR A 12 17.28 22.70 5.57
C THR A 12 17.15 21.19 5.80
N ALA A 13 17.79 20.63 6.83
CA ALA A 13 17.63 19.22 7.19
C ALA A 13 16.20 18.88 7.63
N TYR A 14 15.63 19.69 8.54
CA TYR A 14 14.24 19.53 8.98
C TYR A 14 13.27 19.65 7.80
N ARG A 15 13.44 20.67 6.96
CA ARG A 15 12.62 20.90 5.77
C ARG A 15 12.67 19.73 4.78
N VAL A 16 13.85 19.16 4.56
CA VAL A 16 14.02 18.02 3.63
C VAL A 16 13.43 16.74 4.22
N ALA A 17 13.63 16.48 5.51
CA ALA A 17 13.06 15.31 6.17
C ALA A 17 11.54 15.39 6.34
N ALA A 18 11.00 16.59 6.58
CA ALA A 18 9.58 16.79 6.79
C ALA A 18 8.77 16.75 5.49
N LEU A 19 9.36 17.15 4.36
CA LEU A 19 8.70 17.19 3.05
C LEU A 19 9.50 16.46 1.96
N PRO A 20 9.80 15.15 2.10
CA PRO A 20 10.76 14.48 1.23
C PRO A 20 10.22 14.24 -0.20
N ARG A 21 8.89 14.22 -0.41
CA ARG A 21 8.28 14.08 -1.75
C ARG A 21 8.63 15.24 -2.68
N ASP A 22 8.80 16.44 -2.13
CA ASP A 22 9.07 17.67 -2.89
C ASP A 22 10.57 17.88 -3.14
N LYS A 23 11.43 16.95 -2.72
CA LYS A 23 12.90 17.09 -2.77
C LYS A 23 13.51 16.17 -3.81
N GLY A 24 14.56 16.67 -4.46
CA GLY A 24 15.38 15.87 -5.37
C GLY A 24 16.29 14.90 -4.61
N GLU A 25 16.74 13.84 -5.30
CA GLU A 25 17.65 12.82 -4.74
C GLU A 25 18.86 13.42 -4.05
N LEU A 26 19.52 14.41 -4.66
CA LEU A 26 20.70 15.06 -4.07
C LEU A 26 20.45 15.60 -2.66
N GLN A 27 19.28 16.19 -2.40
CA GLN A 27 18.94 16.74 -1.09
C GLN A 27 18.65 15.62 -0.09
N LEU A 28 18.00 14.54 -0.54
CA LEU A 28 17.72 13.36 0.30
C LEU A 28 19.02 12.61 0.64
N THR A 29 19.94 12.47 -0.31
CA THR A 29 21.30 11.94 -0.06
C THR A 29 22.05 12.80 0.95
N GLN A 30 21.99 14.13 0.83
CA GLN A 30 22.60 15.05 1.80
C GLN A 30 21.97 14.95 3.21
N LEU A 31 20.68 14.63 3.30
CA LEU A 31 20.01 14.33 4.57
C LEU A 31 20.57 13.03 5.18
N PHE A 32 20.76 11.99 4.37
CA PHE A 32 21.40 10.75 4.85
C PHE A 32 22.86 10.98 5.26
N GLU A 33 23.64 11.75 4.50
CA GLU A 33 24.99 12.16 4.88
C GLU A 33 25.03 12.84 6.25
N ARG A 34 24.10 13.76 6.51
CA ARG A 34 23.93 14.38 7.84
C ARG A 34 23.67 13.31 8.91
N GLY A 35 22.76 12.38 8.64
CA GLY A 35 22.48 11.27 9.53
C GLY A 35 23.73 10.45 9.84
N TYR A 36 24.47 10.03 8.81
CA TYR A 36 25.69 9.22 8.96
C TYR A 36 26.77 9.90 9.82
N GLN A 37 26.87 11.23 9.80
CA GLN A 37 27.81 11.99 10.62
C GLN A 37 27.62 11.77 12.14
N ARG A 38 26.44 11.35 12.59
CA ARG A 38 26.19 10.98 14.01
C ARG A 38 27.05 9.81 14.48
N TRP A 39 27.50 8.98 13.54
CA TRP A 39 28.38 7.85 13.79
C TRP A 39 29.77 8.05 13.20
N THR A 40 30.16 9.28 12.84
CA THR A 40 31.53 9.59 12.44
C THR A 40 32.28 10.23 13.61
N VAL A 41 33.40 9.63 14.02
CA VAL A 41 34.29 10.17 15.07
C VAL A 41 35.68 10.31 14.48
N ASP A 42 36.26 11.51 14.56
CA ASP A 42 37.59 11.84 14.01
C ASP A 42 37.77 11.46 12.52
N GLY A 43 36.66 11.50 11.75
CA GLY A 43 36.64 11.15 10.33
C GLY A 43 36.48 9.64 10.05
N GLU A 44 36.34 8.81 11.08
CA GLU A 44 36.13 7.37 10.97
C GLU A 44 34.69 6.97 11.30
N GLN A 45 34.07 6.19 10.41
CA GLN A 45 32.72 5.68 10.61
C GLN A 45 32.70 4.57 11.67
N GLN A 46 31.90 4.76 12.71
CA GLN A 46 31.67 3.84 13.81
C GLN A 46 30.57 2.84 13.43
N THR A 47 30.85 1.96 12.46
CA THR A 47 29.84 1.09 11.83
C THR A 47 29.15 0.15 12.81
N GLU A 48 29.86 -0.39 13.81
CA GLU A 48 29.26 -1.27 14.84
C GLU A 48 28.24 -0.52 15.72
N LYS A 49 28.55 0.73 16.09
CA LYS A 49 27.64 1.57 16.86
C LYS A 49 26.41 1.92 16.04
N MET A 50 26.60 2.29 14.77
CA MET A 50 25.51 2.57 13.84
C MET A 50 24.58 1.35 13.71
N LEU A 51 25.14 0.16 13.51
CA LEU A 51 24.37 -1.09 13.44
C LEU A 51 23.58 -1.34 14.73
N THR A 52 24.20 -1.17 15.89
CA THR A 52 23.53 -1.33 17.21
C THR A 52 22.35 -0.36 17.35
N ASP A 53 22.50 0.89 16.90
CA ASP A 53 21.43 1.88 16.97
C ASP A 53 20.29 1.57 15.98
N ILE A 54 20.61 1.08 14.77
CA ILE A 54 19.63 0.60 13.77
C ILE A 54 18.81 -0.56 14.36
N GLU A 55 19.50 -1.56 14.91
CA GLU A 55 18.87 -2.73 15.55
C GLU A 55 17.94 -2.32 16.68
N ARG A 56 18.41 -1.44 17.57
CA ARG A 56 17.62 -0.95 18.69
C ARG A 56 16.38 -0.19 18.21
N PHE A 57 16.55 0.79 17.33
CA PHE A 57 15.43 1.58 16.79
C PHE A 57 14.38 0.69 16.13
N THR A 58 14.83 -0.25 15.30
CA THR A 58 13.94 -1.16 14.55
C THR A 58 13.21 -2.13 15.47
N THR A 59 13.90 -2.74 16.42
CA THR A 59 13.26 -3.70 17.34
C THR A 59 12.34 -3.03 18.36
N ASP A 60 12.66 -1.80 18.77
CA ASP A 60 11.81 -0.98 19.65
C ASP A 60 10.52 -0.55 18.92
N ALA A 61 10.56 -0.33 17.60
CA ALA A 61 9.37 -0.04 16.81
C ALA A 61 8.30 -1.14 16.89
N PHE A 62 8.68 -2.39 17.16
CA PHE A 62 7.72 -3.49 17.28
C PHE A 62 6.88 -3.43 18.57
N ALA A 63 7.19 -2.51 19.49
CA ALA A 63 6.42 -2.27 20.70
C ALA A 63 5.45 -1.08 20.50
N PRO A 64 4.12 -1.29 20.65
CA PRO A 64 3.15 -0.19 20.56
C PRO A 64 3.45 0.98 21.48
N SER A 65 3.86 0.71 22.72
CA SER A 65 4.20 1.74 23.71
C SER A 65 5.30 2.69 23.24
N THR A 66 6.33 2.18 22.56
CA THR A 66 7.41 3.04 22.05
C THR A 66 6.91 3.97 20.95
N ARG A 67 6.02 3.47 20.09
CA ARG A 67 5.44 4.26 19.00
C ARG A 67 4.51 5.34 19.53
N GLU A 68 3.71 5.02 20.54
CA GLU A 68 2.86 5.96 21.25
C GLU A 68 3.69 7.04 21.96
N GLU A 69 4.74 6.67 22.70
CA GLU A 69 5.65 7.60 23.36
C GLU A 69 6.35 8.55 22.36
N ALA A 70 6.72 8.04 21.18
CA ALA A 70 7.34 8.84 20.12
C ALA A 70 6.43 9.96 19.58
N ALA A 71 5.11 9.83 19.73
CA ALA A 71 4.16 10.87 19.32
C ALA A 71 4.13 12.06 20.31
N GLU A 72 4.56 11.85 21.55
CA GLU A 72 4.64 12.88 22.59
C GLU A 72 6.04 13.51 22.69
N ARG A 73 7.08 12.75 22.37
CA ARG A 73 8.47 13.21 22.43
C ARG A 73 9.31 12.48 21.39
N PRO A 74 10.19 13.16 20.64
CA PRO A 74 10.98 12.50 19.62
C PRO A 74 11.91 11.44 20.23
N TYR A 75 11.89 10.23 19.67
CA TYR A 75 12.80 9.14 20.07
C TYR A 75 14.25 9.45 19.62
N VAL A 76 14.40 10.21 18.52
CA VAL A 76 15.68 10.68 17.97
C VAL A 76 15.57 12.18 17.74
N ASP A 77 16.59 12.94 18.13
CA ASP A 77 16.60 14.41 18.11
C ASP A 77 17.15 15.02 16.81
N ASP A 78 17.47 14.21 15.80
CA ASP A 78 17.95 14.69 14.51
C ASP A 78 17.21 14.03 13.34
N PRO A 79 16.70 14.82 12.39
CA PRO A 79 15.92 14.31 11.27
C PRO A 79 16.74 13.44 10.29
N GLY A 80 18.04 13.70 10.14
CA GLY A 80 18.92 12.87 9.31
C GLY A 80 19.18 11.51 9.96
N ALA A 81 19.43 11.49 11.26
CA ALA A 81 19.57 10.26 12.04
C ALA A 81 18.29 9.42 11.99
N LEU A 82 17.13 10.05 12.17
CA LEU A 82 15.83 9.40 12.04
C LEU A 82 15.64 8.76 10.66
N ALA A 83 15.99 9.49 9.59
CA ALA A 83 15.90 8.99 8.23
C ALA A 83 16.80 7.75 8.05
N VAL A 84 18.07 7.81 8.44
CA VAL A 84 19.00 6.67 8.33
C VAL A 84 18.54 5.45 9.14
N LEU A 85 18.13 5.64 10.40
CA LEU A 85 17.72 4.53 11.27
C LEU A 85 16.47 3.81 10.74
N SER A 86 15.48 4.58 10.29
CA SER A 86 14.23 4.04 9.79
C SER A 86 14.37 3.37 8.41
N THR A 87 15.14 3.95 7.48
CA THR A 87 15.31 3.36 6.14
C THR A 87 16.23 2.14 6.16
N LEU A 88 17.33 2.15 6.91
CA LEU A 88 18.20 0.98 7.04
C LEU A 88 17.51 -0.15 7.83
N GLY A 89 16.72 0.19 8.86
CA GLY A 89 15.88 -0.77 9.56
C GLY A 89 14.85 -1.44 8.65
N ALA A 90 14.25 -0.67 7.72
CA ALA A 90 13.32 -1.20 6.72
C ALA A 90 14.02 -2.17 5.77
N VAL A 91 15.24 -1.85 5.30
CA VAL A 91 16.05 -2.74 4.48
C VAL A 91 16.33 -4.06 5.21
N CYS A 92 16.74 -4.04 6.49
CA CYS A 92 16.93 -5.27 7.28
C CYS A 92 15.66 -6.12 7.40
N ILE A 93 14.48 -5.49 7.53
CA ILE A 93 13.20 -6.22 7.59
C ILE A 93 12.88 -6.86 6.24
N MET A 94 13.01 -6.10 5.14
CA MET A 94 12.65 -6.57 3.80
C MET A 94 13.59 -7.68 3.31
N ASP A 95 14.87 -7.62 3.67
CA ASP A 95 15.89 -8.60 3.26
C ASP A 95 15.95 -9.84 4.16
N HIS A 96 15.11 -9.89 5.20
CA HIS A 96 15.10 -11.04 6.10
C HIS A 96 14.68 -12.32 5.33
N PRO A 97 15.42 -13.44 5.41
CA PRO A 97 15.17 -14.63 4.57
C PRO A 97 13.78 -15.27 4.70
N LYS A 98 13.09 -15.07 5.82
CA LYS A 98 11.70 -15.57 6.02
C LYS A 98 10.62 -14.62 5.47
N LEU A 99 11.02 -13.44 5.01
CA LEU A 99 10.16 -12.35 4.57
C LEU A 99 10.41 -11.94 3.12
N GLU A 100 11.47 -12.46 2.47
CA GLU A 100 11.89 -12.16 1.09
C GLU A 100 10.72 -12.20 0.07
N ASP A 101 9.84 -13.19 0.19
CA ASP A 101 8.67 -13.35 -0.71
C ASP A 101 7.43 -12.52 -0.29
N THR A 102 7.52 -11.76 0.81
CA THR A 102 6.39 -10.99 1.33
C THR A 102 6.44 -9.56 0.80
N PRO A 103 5.40 -9.09 0.07
CA PRO A 103 5.35 -7.71 -0.37
C PRO A 103 5.39 -6.75 0.84
N PRO A 104 6.15 -5.63 0.78
CA PRO A 104 6.35 -4.71 1.89
C PRO A 104 5.05 -4.24 2.58
N ARG A 105 3.99 -3.98 1.81
CA ARG A 105 2.65 -3.59 2.29
C ARG A 105 1.94 -4.63 3.18
N HIS A 106 2.40 -5.88 3.19
CA HIS A 106 1.86 -6.96 4.02
C HIS A 106 2.73 -7.22 5.25
N LEU A 107 3.85 -6.52 5.41
CA LEU A 107 4.74 -6.66 6.57
C LEU A 107 4.30 -5.71 7.68
N ALA A 108 3.65 -6.26 8.72
CA ALA A 108 3.29 -5.50 9.92
C ALA A 108 4.52 -4.86 10.57
N LEU A 109 5.69 -5.51 10.48
CA LEU A 109 6.94 -4.96 11.02
C LEU A 109 7.36 -3.67 10.33
N LEU A 110 7.13 -3.58 9.01
CA LEU A 110 7.42 -2.38 8.25
C LEU A 110 6.39 -1.28 8.56
N GLY A 111 5.11 -1.64 8.68
CA GLY A 111 4.06 -0.74 9.18
C GLY A 111 4.41 -0.17 10.57
N ASN A 112 4.88 -1.03 11.48
CA ASN A 112 5.29 -0.62 12.82
C ASN A 112 6.48 0.36 12.80
N LEU A 113 7.49 0.08 11.96
CA LEU A 113 8.66 0.94 11.80
C LEU A 113 8.29 2.30 11.20
N ARG A 114 7.39 2.29 10.20
CA ARG A 114 6.87 3.50 9.57
C ARG A 114 6.08 4.34 10.57
N GLU A 115 5.23 3.74 11.40
CA GLU A 115 4.51 4.44 12.46
C GLU A 115 5.48 5.10 13.46
N LEU A 116 6.56 4.40 13.87
CA LEU A 116 7.59 4.99 14.73
C LEU A 116 8.25 6.20 14.06
N TYR A 117 8.58 6.08 12.76
CA TYR A 117 9.14 7.18 11.98
C TYR A 117 8.19 8.38 11.94
N VAL A 118 6.92 8.16 11.58
CA VAL A 118 5.88 9.20 11.46
C VAL A 118 5.67 9.94 12.78
N ASN A 119 5.54 9.20 13.88
CA ASN A 119 5.34 9.80 15.19
C ASN A 119 6.56 10.63 15.61
N ASN A 120 7.77 10.14 15.33
CA ASN A 120 9.01 10.82 15.67
C ASN A 120 9.23 12.08 14.83
N ILE A 121 9.03 12.04 13.50
CA ILE A 121 9.17 13.23 12.66
C ILE A 121 8.09 14.28 12.97
N ALA A 122 6.87 13.85 13.28
CA ALA A 122 5.82 14.76 13.76
C ALA A 122 6.18 15.43 15.09
N SER A 123 6.79 14.69 16.03
CA SER A 123 7.31 15.27 17.27
C SER A 123 8.47 16.23 17.04
N LEU A 124 9.40 15.88 16.15
CA LEU A 124 10.50 16.77 15.75
C LEU A 124 9.99 18.07 15.14
N VAL A 125 9.02 18.00 14.21
CA VAL A 125 8.40 19.20 13.63
C VAL A 125 7.71 20.03 14.70
N ARG A 126 6.92 19.41 15.58
CA ARG A 126 6.19 20.11 16.65
C ARG A 126 7.11 20.81 17.66
N GLU A 127 8.26 20.20 17.97
CA GLU A 127 9.25 20.78 18.89
C GLU A 127 10.20 21.78 18.20
N TYR A 128 10.10 21.94 16.88
CA TYR A 128 10.91 22.90 16.14
C TYR A 128 10.42 24.33 16.40
N ASP A 129 11.27 25.14 17.02
CA ASP A 129 10.94 26.48 17.53
C ASP A 129 10.52 27.48 16.43
N ASP A 130 10.88 27.24 15.17
CA ASP A 130 10.57 28.14 14.06
C ASP A 130 9.30 27.71 13.30
N TRP A 131 8.25 28.53 13.40
CA TRP A 131 6.99 28.35 12.69
C TRP A 131 7.12 28.45 11.17
N SER A 132 8.23 28.94 10.62
CA SER A 132 8.48 28.95 9.17
C SER A 132 8.38 27.55 8.56
N LEU A 133 8.91 26.53 9.25
CA LEU A 133 8.81 25.13 8.82
C LEU A 133 7.36 24.66 8.76
N HIS A 134 6.57 24.95 9.80
CA HIS A 134 5.16 24.59 9.87
C HIS A 134 4.34 25.29 8.78
N GLN A 135 4.66 26.54 8.47
CA GLN A 135 4.02 27.28 7.38
C GLN A 135 4.36 26.65 6.01
N GLU A 136 5.60 26.26 5.78
CA GLU A 136 5.98 25.54 4.54
C GLU A 136 5.27 24.19 4.43
N ILE A 137 5.16 23.42 5.52
CA ILE A 137 4.40 22.17 5.51
C ILE A 137 2.92 22.46 5.23
N ALA A 138 2.34 23.48 5.85
CA ALA A 138 0.96 23.88 5.61
C ALA A 138 0.72 24.33 4.16
N GLU A 139 1.70 24.95 3.52
CA GLU A 139 1.64 25.27 2.09
C GLU A 139 1.51 24.02 1.22
N THR A 140 2.16 22.91 1.58
CA THR A 140 1.97 21.62 0.89
C THR A 140 0.62 20.98 1.22
N LEU A 141 0.24 20.93 2.50
CA LEU A 141 -0.95 20.20 2.96
C LEU A 141 -2.27 20.87 2.57
N TYR A 142 -2.34 22.21 2.60
CA TYR A 142 -3.58 22.95 2.39
C TYR A 142 -3.66 23.64 1.03
N ALA A 143 -2.63 23.52 0.18
CA ALA A 143 -2.68 24.05 -1.17
C ALA A 143 -3.88 23.50 -1.95
N LYS A 144 -4.49 24.41 -2.72
CA LYS A 144 -5.54 24.10 -3.70
C LYS A 144 -5.01 23.10 -4.73
N ASP A 145 -5.85 22.14 -5.08
CA ASP A 145 -5.54 21.23 -6.17
C ASP A 145 -5.57 21.98 -7.52
N PRO A 146 -4.82 21.51 -8.54
CA PRO A 146 -4.85 22.08 -9.88
C PRO A 146 -6.26 22.02 -10.48
N GLY A 147 -7.05 23.08 -10.31
CA GLY A 147 -8.45 23.16 -10.77
C GLY A 147 -9.36 24.06 -9.93
N GLU A 148 -9.06 24.30 -8.65
CA GLU A 148 -9.89 25.13 -7.74
C GLU A 148 -9.59 26.65 -7.83
N ASP A 149 -9.65 27.22 -9.05
CA ASP A 149 -9.26 28.61 -9.41
C ASP A 149 -7.75 28.82 -9.70
N GLY A 150 -7.01 27.74 -9.95
CA GLY A 150 -5.57 27.78 -10.24
C GLY A 150 -4.69 27.93 -9.00
N VAL A 151 -3.37 27.80 -9.17
CA VAL A 151 -2.40 27.92 -8.07
C VAL A 151 -2.47 29.34 -7.51
N HIS A 152 -2.77 29.47 -6.21
CA HIS A 152 -2.75 30.77 -5.56
C HIS A 152 -1.33 31.34 -5.62
N PRO A 153 -1.11 32.55 -6.19
CA PRO A 153 0.24 33.09 -6.38
C PRO A 153 0.89 33.61 -5.09
N GLY A 154 0.16 33.62 -3.97
CA GLY A 154 0.63 34.00 -2.64
C GLY A 154 0.82 32.80 -1.72
N ARG A 155 1.17 33.08 -0.45
CA ARG A 155 1.30 32.05 0.58
C ARG A 155 -0.05 31.46 0.95
N VAL A 156 -0.11 30.15 1.14
CA VAL A 156 -1.31 29.46 1.65
C VAL A 156 -1.47 29.71 3.14
N CYS A 157 -0.38 29.63 3.90
CA CYS A 157 -0.35 29.93 5.33
C CYS A 157 0.45 31.22 5.56
N THR A 158 -0.18 32.24 6.13
CA THR A 158 0.46 33.54 6.39
C THR A 158 1.02 33.66 7.80
N ASP A 159 0.43 32.97 8.78
CA ASP A 159 0.88 32.99 10.18
C ASP A 159 0.40 31.75 10.96
N ILE A 160 1.00 31.52 12.14
CA ILE A 160 0.54 30.53 13.12
C ILE A 160 0.37 31.25 14.45
N THR A 161 -0.88 31.36 14.93
CA THR A 161 -1.21 32.32 15.99
C THR A 161 -2.27 31.80 16.94
N GLU A 162 -2.29 32.34 18.16
CA GLU A 162 -3.35 32.08 19.13
C GLU A 162 -4.55 32.98 18.85
N ARG A 163 -5.75 32.42 18.93
CA ARG A 163 -7.01 33.17 18.83
C ARG A 163 -7.89 32.85 20.03
N PRO A 164 -7.80 33.63 21.13
CA PRO A 164 -8.54 33.34 22.37
C PRO A 164 -10.06 33.24 22.22
N LYS A 165 -10.62 33.82 21.15
CA LYS A 165 -12.05 33.73 20.82
C LYS A 165 -12.47 32.35 20.29
N PHE A 166 -11.53 31.55 19.79
CA PHE A 166 -11.78 30.24 19.19
C PHE A 166 -11.49 29.08 20.14
N GLY A 167 -10.80 29.37 21.26
CA GLY A 167 -10.46 28.38 22.27
C GLY A 167 -9.01 28.51 22.72
N LYS A 168 -8.51 27.44 23.33
CA LYS A 168 -7.08 27.29 23.65
C LYS A 168 -6.38 26.59 22.50
N GLY A 169 -5.20 27.07 22.12
CA GLY A 169 -4.37 26.46 21.10
C GLY A 169 -3.97 27.43 19.99
N TYR A 170 -3.11 26.92 19.11
CA TYR A 170 -2.63 27.63 17.93
C TYR A 170 -3.50 27.29 16.72
N TYR A 171 -3.60 28.26 15.81
CA TYR A 171 -4.31 28.14 14.55
C TYR A 171 -3.41 28.59 13.41
N LEU A 172 -3.45 27.85 12.30
CA LEU A 172 -2.92 28.30 11.02
C LEU A 172 -3.81 29.43 10.49
N GLU A 173 -3.21 30.55 10.12
CA GLU A 173 -3.90 31.66 9.46
C GLU A 173 -3.79 31.49 7.94
N ILE A 174 -4.91 31.18 7.29
CA ILE A 174 -5.00 30.93 5.85
C ILE A 174 -5.87 32.02 5.23
N PRO A 175 -5.36 32.86 4.31
CA PRO A 175 -6.20 33.85 3.63
C PRO A 175 -7.38 33.18 2.94
N LEU A 176 -8.59 33.75 3.03
CA LEU A 176 -9.78 33.15 2.40
C LEU A 176 -9.61 32.95 0.88
N VAL A 177 -8.79 33.78 0.24
CA VAL A 177 -8.44 33.66 -1.18
C VAL A 177 -7.56 32.46 -1.51
N ALA A 178 -6.81 31.96 -0.51
CA ALA A 178 -5.93 30.79 -0.61
C ALA A 178 -6.58 29.51 -0.05
N ALA A 179 -7.65 29.65 0.75
CA ALA A 179 -8.34 28.53 1.38
C ALA A 179 -8.89 27.55 0.34
N SER A 180 -8.73 26.26 0.64
CA SER A 180 -9.21 25.11 -0.14
C SER A 180 -10.17 24.27 0.71
N ARG A 181 -10.83 23.28 0.09
CA ARG A 181 -11.65 22.30 0.84
C ARG A 181 -10.83 21.54 1.89
N LYS A 182 -9.53 21.38 1.67
CA LYS A 182 -8.60 20.75 2.62
C LYS A 182 -8.50 21.51 3.95
N CYS A 183 -8.90 22.77 3.99
CA CYS A 183 -8.88 23.59 5.22
C CYS A 183 -10.09 23.33 6.15
N LEU A 184 -11.05 22.49 5.74
CA LEU A 184 -12.21 22.15 6.55
C LEU A 184 -11.84 21.13 7.63
N ALA A 185 -11.20 21.61 8.70
CA ALA A 185 -10.96 20.83 9.90
C ALA A 185 -12.29 20.44 10.56
N ARG A 186 -12.43 19.16 10.93
CA ARG A 186 -13.62 18.63 11.60
C ARG A 186 -13.20 17.88 12.86
N ALA A 187 -14.11 17.80 13.84
CA ALA A 187 -13.85 17.03 15.06
C ALA A 187 -13.72 15.52 14.76
N ASP A 188 -12.76 14.85 15.42
CA ASP A 188 -12.55 13.41 15.33
C ASP A 188 -13.81 12.59 15.63
N GLY A 189 -14.02 11.54 14.83
CA GLY A 189 -15.03 10.49 15.09
C GLY A 189 -16.08 10.29 14.01
N ASP A 190 -15.90 10.80 12.79
CA ASP A 190 -16.91 10.70 11.74
C ASP A 190 -16.29 10.36 10.38
N GLU A 191 -16.16 9.06 10.09
CA GLU A 191 -15.73 8.50 8.79
C GLU A 191 -16.60 9.01 7.61
N ASN A 192 -17.74 9.66 7.88
CA ASN A 192 -18.68 10.18 6.90
C ASN A 192 -18.59 11.70 6.64
N GLN A 193 -17.56 12.41 7.12
CA GLN A 193 -17.38 13.87 6.94
C GLN A 193 -18.53 14.75 7.50
N GLN A 194 -19.34 14.24 8.43
CA GLN A 194 -20.48 14.96 9.03
C GLN A 194 -20.14 15.69 10.35
N GLY A 195 -18.93 15.52 10.88
CA GLY A 195 -18.47 16.17 12.12
C GLY A 195 -18.50 17.71 12.09
N GLU A 196 -18.62 18.33 13.27
CA GLU A 196 -18.64 19.78 13.43
C GLU A 196 -17.35 20.42 12.88
N ILE A 197 -17.49 21.48 12.08
CA ILE A 197 -16.35 22.21 11.51
C ILE A 197 -15.66 22.98 12.63
N GLN A 198 -14.37 22.73 12.82
CA GLN A 198 -13.53 23.38 13.83
C GLN A 198 -12.72 24.57 13.27
N ALA A 199 -12.72 24.76 11.95
CA ALA A 199 -12.12 25.95 11.34
C ALA A 199 -13.00 27.19 11.54
N HIS A 200 -12.38 28.33 11.83
CA HIS A 200 -13.09 29.59 12.12
C HIS A 200 -12.76 30.67 11.10
N ILE A 201 -13.74 31.50 10.74
CA ILE A 201 -13.53 32.64 9.82
C ILE A 201 -13.47 33.93 10.62
N ALA A 202 -12.42 34.72 10.44
CA ALA A 202 -12.31 36.09 10.94
C ALA A 202 -11.29 36.90 10.14
N ASP A 203 -11.40 38.23 10.12
CA ASP A 203 -10.39 39.14 9.57
C ASP A 203 -9.93 38.81 8.12
N ASN A 204 -10.84 38.28 7.27
CA ASN A 204 -10.55 37.76 5.92
C ASN A 204 -9.64 36.53 5.83
N HIS A 205 -9.50 35.80 6.92
CA HIS A 205 -8.75 34.55 7.03
C HIS A 205 -9.64 33.42 7.56
N LEU A 206 -9.25 32.20 7.21
CA LEU A 206 -9.68 30.96 7.81
C LEU A 206 -8.61 30.51 8.81
N TYR A 207 -9.03 30.22 10.03
CA TYR A 207 -8.19 29.76 11.13
C TYR A 207 -8.40 28.27 11.32
N VAL A 208 -7.39 27.47 10.94
CA VAL A 208 -7.42 26.00 11.01
C VAL A 208 -6.67 25.56 12.28
N PRO A 209 -7.26 24.73 13.15
CA PRO A 209 -6.56 24.25 14.35
C PRO A 209 -5.26 23.51 14.01
N VAL A 210 -4.20 23.73 14.80
CA VAL A 210 -2.93 22.99 14.62
C VAL A 210 -3.10 21.47 14.85
N SER A 211 -4.14 21.03 15.56
CA SER A 211 -4.46 19.59 15.69
C SER A 211 -4.75 18.94 14.34
N ASP A 212 -5.57 19.57 13.49
CA ASP A 212 -5.88 19.11 12.12
C ASP A 212 -4.62 19.12 11.23
N PHE A 213 -3.76 20.13 11.40
CA PHE A 213 -2.45 20.17 10.71
C PHE A 213 -1.58 18.97 11.09
N MET A 214 -1.47 18.66 12.38
CA MET A 214 -0.63 17.56 12.85
C MET A 214 -1.19 16.18 12.46
N GLU A 215 -2.50 16.04 12.32
CA GLU A 215 -3.13 14.82 11.80
C GLU A 215 -2.80 14.62 10.32
N LYS A 216 -3.12 15.61 9.48
CA LYS A 216 -2.80 15.57 8.03
C LYS A 216 -1.31 15.46 7.76
N TYR A 217 -0.48 16.03 8.62
CA TYR A 217 0.96 15.89 8.50
C TYR A 217 1.41 14.44 8.73
N ARG A 218 0.81 13.72 9.69
CA ARG A 218 1.14 12.31 9.92
C ARG A 218 0.74 11.44 8.73
N GLU A 219 -0.45 11.64 8.18
CA GLU A 219 -0.89 10.96 6.94
C GLU A 219 0.08 11.22 5.79
N TYR A 220 0.45 12.49 5.58
CA TYR A 220 1.45 12.86 4.57
C TYR A 220 2.80 12.18 4.82
N ALA A 221 3.30 12.20 6.07
CA ALA A 221 4.59 11.63 6.43
C ALA A 221 4.62 10.10 6.24
N GLU A 222 3.50 9.43 6.49
CA GLU A 222 3.33 8.00 6.25
C GLU A 222 3.52 7.64 4.78
N ASP A 223 2.84 8.37 3.89
CA ASP A 223 2.99 8.22 2.44
C ASP A 223 4.40 8.61 1.96
N ALA A 224 4.94 9.69 2.54
CA ALA A 224 6.21 10.27 2.13
C ALA A 224 7.42 9.41 2.53
N PHE A 225 7.28 8.55 3.54
CA PHE A 225 8.35 7.63 3.98
C PHE A 225 8.86 6.74 2.85
N GLY A 226 7.98 6.29 1.94
CA GLY A 226 8.37 5.47 0.79
C GLY A 226 9.39 6.16 -0.13
N ARG A 227 9.36 7.49 -0.23
CA ARG A 227 10.35 8.25 -1.02
C ARG A 227 11.74 8.21 -0.38
N LEU A 228 11.82 8.31 0.95
CA LEU A 228 13.08 8.20 1.67
C LEU A 228 13.67 6.80 1.52
N LEU A 229 12.84 5.77 1.69
CA LEU A 229 13.27 4.39 1.55
C LEU A 229 13.82 4.10 0.14
N ALA A 230 13.11 4.52 -0.92
CA ALA A 230 13.56 4.32 -2.29
C ALA A 230 14.94 4.95 -2.56
N VAL A 231 15.17 6.20 -2.15
CA VAL A 231 16.47 6.85 -2.35
C VAL A 231 17.57 6.18 -1.51
N GLN A 232 17.25 5.70 -0.31
CA GLN A 232 18.21 4.94 0.51
C GLN A 232 18.62 3.65 -0.21
N GLU A 233 17.67 2.88 -0.75
CA GLU A 233 17.95 1.64 -1.48
C GLU A 233 18.79 1.88 -2.72
N GLU A 234 18.53 2.96 -3.47
CA GLU A 234 19.31 3.36 -4.64
C GLU A 234 20.73 3.83 -4.28
N THR A 235 20.91 4.39 -3.07
CA THR A 235 22.20 4.89 -2.59
C THR A 235 23.08 3.78 -2.02
N LEU A 236 22.49 2.71 -1.49
CA LEU A 236 23.23 1.59 -0.93
C LEU A 236 23.88 0.74 -2.01
N THR A 237 25.18 0.48 -1.88
CA THR A 237 25.83 -0.51 -2.74
C THR A 237 25.42 -1.92 -2.33
N ALA A 238 25.51 -2.88 -3.27
CA ALA A 238 25.23 -4.29 -2.97
C ALA A 238 26.12 -4.82 -1.83
N GLU A 239 27.37 -4.36 -1.73
CA GLU A 239 28.29 -4.72 -0.64
C GLU A 239 27.83 -4.15 0.70
N GLN A 240 27.37 -2.90 0.75
CA GLN A 240 26.82 -2.29 1.96
C GLN A 240 25.54 -2.96 2.42
N ARG A 241 24.62 -3.27 1.49
CA ARG A 241 23.38 -4.01 1.77
C ARG A 241 23.68 -5.40 2.30
N SER A 242 24.58 -6.14 1.64
CA SER A 242 25.02 -7.47 2.08
C SER A 242 25.72 -7.43 3.43
N TRP A 243 26.55 -6.42 3.69
CA TRP A 243 27.21 -6.26 4.99
C TRP A 243 26.18 -5.97 6.08
N LEU A 244 25.23 -5.06 5.84
CA LEU A 244 24.19 -4.72 6.79
C LEU A 244 23.40 -5.97 7.19
N THR A 245 22.90 -6.73 6.20
CA THR A 245 22.04 -7.90 6.43
C THR A 245 22.78 -9.13 6.97
N ALA A 246 24.09 -9.22 6.73
CA ALA A 246 24.91 -10.30 7.29
C ALA A 246 25.36 -10.03 8.74
N ASN A 247 25.34 -8.77 9.19
CA ASN A 247 25.85 -8.39 10.51
C ASN A 247 24.74 -7.98 11.48
N GLU A 248 23.55 -7.60 11.01
CA GLU A 248 22.42 -7.41 11.92
C GLU A 248 21.98 -8.77 12.49
N THR A 249 21.75 -8.79 13.80
CA THR A 249 21.41 -9.98 14.59
C THR A 249 20.13 -9.77 15.38
N ALA A 250 19.94 -8.61 16.01
CA ALA A 250 18.80 -8.38 16.90
C ALA A 250 17.47 -8.33 16.16
N ILE A 251 17.45 -7.78 14.93
CA ILE A 251 16.25 -7.71 14.08
C ILE A 251 15.87 -9.13 13.65
N THR A 252 16.79 -9.87 13.03
CA THR A 252 16.60 -11.29 12.69
C THR A 252 16.15 -12.12 13.90
N ASP A 253 16.85 -12.04 15.03
CA ASP A 253 16.49 -12.78 16.26
C ASP A 253 15.09 -12.44 16.77
N ARG A 254 14.64 -11.19 16.59
CA ARG A 254 13.30 -10.77 17.01
C ARG A 254 12.23 -11.32 16.08
N ILE A 255 12.45 -11.25 14.77
CA ILE A 255 11.57 -11.82 13.74
C ILE A 255 11.46 -13.34 13.94
N ASP A 256 12.58 -14.01 14.12
CA ASP A 256 12.65 -15.45 14.34
C ASP A 256 11.94 -15.89 15.61
N ARG A 257 12.03 -15.12 16.69
CA ARG A 257 11.24 -15.37 17.91
C ARG A 257 9.74 -15.23 17.67
N PHE A 258 9.29 -14.31 16.82
CA PHE A 258 7.86 -14.24 16.46
C PHE A 258 7.41 -15.50 15.73
N PHE A 259 8.21 -16.02 14.80
CA PHE A 259 7.94 -17.29 14.14
C PHE A 259 7.93 -18.48 15.13
N GLN A 260 8.97 -18.60 15.96
CA GLN A 260 9.08 -19.67 16.96
C GLN A 260 7.93 -19.66 17.98
N ALA A 261 7.49 -18.47 18.38
CA ALA A 261 6.35 -18.29 19.29
C ALA A 261 4.98 -18.38 18.60
N GLY A 262 4.93 -18.58 17.28
CA GLY A 262 3.68 -18.60 16.50
C GLY A 262 2.95 -17.26 16.44
N GLN A 263 3.64 -16.14 16.71
CA GLN A 263 3.10 -14.78 16.72
C GLN A 263 3.12 -14.13 15.33
N THR A 264 2.66 -14.86 14.31
CA THR A 264 2.71 -14.42 12.90
C THR A 264 1.92 -13.13 12.62
N HIS A 265 0.90 -12.84 13.43
CA HIS A 265 0.15 -11.57 13.38
C HIS A 265 1.00 -10.33 13.70
N ARG A 266 2.17 -10.50 14.34
CA ARG A 266 3.12 -9.41 14.55
C ARG A 266 4.06 -9.20 13.36
N VAL A 267 4.11 -10.18 12.47
CA VAL A 267 4.98 -10.18 11.28
C VAL A 267 4.22 -9.64 10.07
N TRP A 268 2.93 -9.99 9.93
CA TRP A 268 2.11 -9.64 8.76
C TRP A 268 0.83 -8.88 9.09
N GLU A 269 0.49 -7.92 8.23
CA GLU A 269 -0.75 -7.13 8.21
C GLU A 269 -1.70 -7.66 7.13
N ASN A 270 -3.01 -7.73 7.44
CA ASN A 270 -4.08 -8.20 6.54
C ASN A 270 -3.93 -9.63 5.97
N TRP A 271 -2.86 -10.35 6.32
CA TRP A 271 -2.66 -11.75 6.00
C TRP A 271 -2.99 -12.63 7.21
N SER A 272 -4.27 -12.78 7.51
CA SER A 272 -4.66 -13.61 8.66
C SER A 272 -4.21 -15.05 8.43
N ARG A 273 -3.61 -15.69 9.44
CA ARG A 273 -3.23 -17.11 9.40
C ARG A 273 -4.42 -18.00 8.98
N LYS A 274 -5.63 -17.60 9.33
CA LYS A 274 -6.89 -18.24 8.95
C LYS A 274 -7.14 -18.22 7.43
N LYS A 275 -6.94 -17.07 6.80
CA LYS A 275 -7.06 -16.85 5.35
C LYS A 275 -6.01 -17.66 4.58
N ARG A 276 -4.75 -17.62 5.05
CA ARG A 276 -3.65 -18.40 4.50
C ARG A 276 -3.92 -19.91 4.54
N ASP A 277 -4.25 -20.42 5.73
CA ASP A 277 -4.47 -21.83 5.92
C ASP A 277 -5.66 -22.31 5.07
N LEU A 278 -6.71 -21.47 4.94
CA LEU A 278 -7.87 -21.75 4.08
C LEU A 278 -7.53 -21.71 2.58
N LEU A 279 -6.77 -20.70 2.13
CA LEU A 279 -6.31 -20.57 0.74
C LEU A 279 -5.50 -21.80 0.33
N THR A 280 -4.55 -22.25 1.14
CA THR A 280 -3.79 -23.47 0.84
C THR A 280 -4.68 -24.70 0.75
N ILE A 281 -5.69 -24.83 1.61
CA ILE A 281 -6.63 -25.95 1.54
C ILE A 281 -7.45 -25.90 0.25
N ILE A 282 -7.92 -24.71 -0.15
CA ILE A 282 -8.68 -24.54 -1.39
C ILE A 282 -7.81 -24.81 -2.62
N ASN A 283 -6.56 -24.33 -2.65
CA ASN A 283 -5.61 -24.61 -3.72
C ASN A 283 -5.31 -26.11 -3.82
N ALA A 284 -5.11 -26.79 -2.68
CA ALA A 284 -4.91 -28.23 -2.65
C ALA A 284 -6.10 -29.01 -3.22
N VAL A 285 -7.33 -28.55 -2.95
CA VAL A 285 -8.56 -29.16 -3.48
C VAL A 285 -8.76 -28.82 -4.95
N SER A 286 -8.40 -27.61 -5.38
CA SER A 286 -8.46 -27.21 -6.79
C SER A 286 -7.47 -27.96 -7.67
N ALA A 287 -6.32 -28.34 -7.12
CA ALA A 287 -5.27 -29.08 -7.82
C ALA A 287 -5.41 -30.61 -7.71
N ALA A 288 -6.39 -31.10 -6.93
CA ALA A 288 -6.63 -32.52 -6.79
C ALA A 288 -7.39 -33.09 -8.00
N ASP A 289 -7.20 -34.37 -8.30
CA ASP A 289 -8.03 -35.06 -9.28
C ASP A 289 -9.51 -35.06 -8.83
N ASP A 290 -10.45 -35.00 -9.78
CA ASP A 290 -11.90 -34.95 -9.54
C ASP A 290 -12.40 -36.14 -8.68
N ASP A 291 -11.70 -37.27 -8.67
CA ASP A 291 -12.02 -38.45 -7.85
C ASP A 291 -11.49 -38.38 -6.40
N VAL A 292 -10.58 -37.44 -6.12
CA VAL A 292 -10.05 -37.17 -4.77
C VAL A 292 -10.85 -36.06 -4.10
N ALA A 293 -10.91 -34.87 -4.73
CA ALA A 293 -11.68 -33.76 -4.21
C ALA A 293 -11.99 -32.70 -5.28
N GLN A 294 -13.18 -32.10 -5.20
CA GLN A 294 -13.62 -31.05 -6.13
C GLN A 294 -14.24 -29.85 -5.42
N LEU A 295 -13.96 -28.65 -5.92
CA LEU A 295 -14.65 -27.43 -5.49
C LEU A 295 -16.15 -27.49 -5.86
N GLY A 296 -17.00 -26.88 -5.04
CA GLY A 296 -18.45 -26.88 -5.20
C GLY A 296 -19.16 -28.16 -4.72
N GLU A 297 -18.42 -29.25 -4.50
CA GLU A 297 -18.98 -30.51 -3.98
C GLU A 297 -18.88 -30.63 -2.45
N THR A 298 -19.88 -31.27 -1.86
CA THR A 298 -19.93 -31.50 -0.41
C THR A 298 -19.19 -32.77 -0.03
N GLN A 299 -18.03 -32.58 0.58
CA GLN A 299 -17.07 -33.63 0.90
C GLN A 299 -16.78 -33.72 2.40
N THR A 300 -16.17 -34.82 2.84
CA THR A 300 -15.75 -34.95 4.24
C THR A 300 -14.36 -34.34 4.45
N ALA A 301 -14.03 -33.98 5.69
CA ALA A 301 -12.65 -33.58 6.03
C ALA A 301 -11.59 -34.68 5.78
N ARG A 302 -12.00 -35.92 5.50
CA ARG A 302 -11.06 -36.97 5.10
C ARG A 302 -10.71 -36.84 3.62
N ASP A 303 -11.71 -36.67 2.78
CA ASP A 303 -11.56 -36.52 1.32
C ASP A 303 -10.74 -35.25 1.02
N LEU A 304 -11.11 -34.13 1.66
CA LEU A 304 -10.35 -32.87 1.55
C LEU A 304 -8.93 -32.95 2.13
N TYR A 305 -8.66 -33.87 3.06
CA TYR A 305 -7.33 -34.06 3.62
C TYR A 305 -6.42 -34.87 2.68
N GLU A 306 -7.00 -35.81 1.93
CA GLU A 306 -6.27 -36.54 0.91
C GLU A 306 -5.74 -35.59 -0.16
N ALA A 307 -6.54 -34.60 -0.58
CA ALA A 307 -6.10 -33.50 -1.43
C ALA A 307 -4.92 -32.70 -0.84
N VAL A 308 -4.98 -32.34 0.45
CA VAL A 308 -3.88 -31.62 1.14
C VAL A 308 -2.62 -32.48 1.31
N GLU A 309 -2.77 -33.80 1.43
CA GLU A 309 -1.64 -34.73 1.61
C GLU A 309 -0.86 -34.98 0.33
N ILE A 310 -1.55 -35.00 -0.82
CA ILE A 310 -0.93 -35.19 -2.15
C ILE A 310 -0.48 -33.87 -2.79
N TYR A 311 -0.96 -32.73 -2.28
CA TYR A 311 -0.62 -31.41 -2.82
C TYR A 311 0.87 -31.10 -2.65
N GLU A 312 1.55 -30.80 -3.77
CA GLU A 312 2.97 -30.41 -3.81
C GLU A 312 3.10 -28.89 -4.04
N PRO A 313 3.07 -28.06 -2.99
CA PRO A 313 3.13 -26.62 -3.15
C PRO A 313 4.52 -26.14 -3.58
N GLU A 314 4.53 -25.24 -4.56
CA GLU A 314 5.71 -24.50 -5.00
C GLU A 314 6.17 -23.49 -3.93
N ARG A 315 5.21 -22.86 -3.24
CA ARG A 315 5.46 -21.81 -2.26
C ARG A 315 5.84 -22.38 -0.89
N THR A 316 6.93 -21.87 -0.32
CA THR A 316 7.52 -22.32 0.96
C THR A 316 6.56 -22.21 2.16
N TRP A 317 5.63 -21.26 2.13
CA TRP A 317 4.65 -21.06 3.18
C TRP A 317 3.45 -22.01 3.07
N GLU A 318 3.01 -22.38 1.86
CA GLU A 318 1.97 -23.38 1.63
C GLU A 318 2.45 -24.76 2.10
N ARG A 319 3.72 -25.08 1.83
CA ARG A 319 4.36 -26.29 2.35
C ARG A 319 4.26 -26.39 3.88
N ARG A 320 4.58 -25.30 4.59
CA ARG A 320 4.44 -25.25 6.06
C ARG A 320 2.99 -25.38 6.53
N VAL A 321 2.02 -24.91 5.75
CA VAL A 321 0.60 -25.09 6.06
C VAL A 321 0.22 -26.55 5.92
N CYS A 322 0.55 -27.20 4.80
CA CYS A 322 0.30 -28.62 4.56
C CYS A 322 0.93 -29.47 5.67
N GLU A 323 2.21 -29.23 6.02
CA GLU A 323 2.91 -29.90 7.12
C GLU A 323 2.22 -29.69 8.49
N SER A 324 1.56 -28.54 8.69
CA SER A 324 0.86 -28.24 9.94
C SER A 324 -0.51 -28.92 10.07
N ILE A 325 -1.11 -29.31 8.94
CA ILE A 325 -2.37 -30.06 8.88
C ILE A 325 -1.99 -31.54 8.89
N SER A 326 -1.87 -32.13 10.08
CA SER A 326 -1.35 -33.49 10.27
C SER A 326 -2.42 -34.60 10.25
N SER A 327 -3.70 -34.25 10.07
CA SER A 327 -4.81 -35.21 10.04
C SER A 327 -6.10 -34.62 9.46
N PRO A 328 -7.07 -35.47 9.04
CA PRO A 328 -8.43 -35.03 8.72
C PRO A 328 -9.09 -34.22 9.85
N ARG A 329 -8.75 -34.53 11.11
CA ARG A 329 -9.29 -33.83 12.27
C ARG A 329 -8.72 -32.41 12.41
N SER A 330 -7.42 -32.22 12.15
CA SER A 330 -6.83 -30.87 12.13
C SER A 330 -7.39 -30.05 10.98
N LEU A 331 -7.58 -30.66 9.80
CA LEU A 331 -8.22 -30.00 8.66
C LEU A 331 -9.64 -29.53 9.01
N GLY A 332 -10.47 -30.43 9.54
CA GLY A 332 -11.82 -30.08 9.97
C GLY A 332 -11.86 -28.98 11.04
N THR A 333 -10.82 -28.89 11.89
CA THR A 333 -10.69 -27.79 12.86
C THR A 333 -10.39 -26.46 12.17
N VAL A 334 -9.54 -26.45 11.14
CA VAL A 334 -9.27 -25.25 10.34
C VAL A 334 -10.52 -24.79 9.60
N LEU A 335 -11.23 -25.71 8.93
CA LEU A 335 -12.45 -25.42 8.19
C LEU A 335 -13.58 -24.93 9.11
N SER A 336 -13.78 -25.58 10.26
CA SER A 336 -14.78 -25.15 11.26
C SER A 336 -14.49 -23.76 11.83
N ARG A 337 -13.22 -23.36 11.96
CA ARG A 337 -12.81 -22.02 12.41
C ARG A 337 -13.02 -20.93 11.34
N ASN A 338 -13.19 -21.34 10.09
CA ASN A 338 -13.43 -20.51 8.92
C ASN A 338 -14.88 -20.64 8.39
N ARG A 339 -15.80 -21.18 9.19
CA ARG A 339 -17.21 -21.39 8.79
C ARG A 339 -17.96 -20.13 8.35
N ASP A 340 -17.47 -18.96 8.75
CA ASP A 340 -18.08 -17.66 8.44
C ASP A 340 -17.43 -17.04 7.18
N HIS A 341 -16.47 -17.73 6.54
CA HIS A 341 -15.82 -17.30 5.31
C HIS A 341 -16.66 -17.67 4.07
N ALA A 342 -16.75 -16.78 3.09
CA ALA A 342 -17.58 -16.96 1.89
C ALA A 342 -17.29 -18.28 1.14
N SER A 343 -16.02 -18.68 1.09
CA SER A 343 -15.59 -19.92 0.42
C SER A 343 -15.80 -21.22 1.21
N VAL A 344 -16.43 -21.18 2.40
CA VAL A 344 -16.63 -22.37 3.24
C VAL A 344 -18.09 -22.50 3.64
N THR A 345 -18.77 -23.53 3.13
CA THR A 345 -20.09 -23.90 3.62
C THR A 345 -19.98 -25.13 4.53
N VAL A 346 -20.47 -25.00 5.77
CA VAL A 346 -20.55 -26.12 6.72
C VAL A 346 -21.95 -26.69 6.71
N GLU A 347 -22.20 -27.72 5.90
CA GLU A 347 -23.52 -28.36 5.85
C GLU A 347 -23.87 -29.11 7.15
N ASN A 348 -22.90 -29.81 7.74
CA ASN A 348 -23.11 -30.54 8.99
C ASN A 348 -21.82 -30.67 9.82
N ALA A 349 -21.68 -29.79 10.81
CA ALA A 349 -20.52 -29.77 11.71
C ALA A 349 -20.32 -31.07 12.52
N ARG A 350 -21.37 -31.86 12.77
CA ARG A 350 -21.24 -33.16 13.48
C ARG A 350 -20.71 -34.27 12.57
N LEU A 351 -20.89 -34.14 11.26
CA LEU A 351 -20.45 -35.12 10.25
C LEU A 351 -19.16 -34.69 9.53
N ASN A 352 -18.57 -33.53 9.87
CA ASN A 352 -17.40 -32.97 9.20
C ASN A 352 -17.56 -32.89 7.68
N ARG A 353 -18.73 -32.41 7.23
CA ARG A 353 -19.02 -32.19 5.81
C ARG A 353 -18.92 -30.72 5.46
N TYR A 354 -18.14 -30.42 4.43
CA TYR A 354 -17.79 -29.08 3.99
C TYR A 354 -17.95 -28.99 2.48
N THR A 355 -18.40 -27.85 2.00
CA THR A 355 -18.35 -27.45 0.59
C THR A 355 -17.37 -26.29 0.50
N LEU A 356 -16.34 -26.43 -0.32
CA LEU A 356 -15.37 -25.38 -0.58
C LEU A 356 -15.64 -24.80 -1.97
N SER A 357 -15.66 -23.50 -2.11
CA SER A 357 -15.61 -22.84 -3.42
C SER A 357 -14.21 -22.29 -3.65
N GLU A 358 -13.98 -21.71 -4.83
CA GLU A 358 -12.81 -20.86 -5.06
C GLU A 358 -12.62 -19.87 -3.92
N TYR A 359 -11.34 -19.60 -3.63
CA TYR A 359 -10.98 -18.66 -2.58
C TYR A 359 -11.39 -17.27 -3.04
N SER A 360 -12.40 -16.71 -2.38
CA SER A 360 -12.77 -15.30 -2.52
C SER A 360 -12.46 -14.64 -1.19
N ASP A 361 -11.77 -13.49 -1.23
CA ASP A 361 -11.49 -12.72 0.00
C ASP A 361 -12.73 -11.97 0.51
N GLY A 362 -13.93 -12.45 0.14
CA GLY A 362 -15.22 -11.78 0.34
C GLY A 362 -15.58 -10.77 -0.76
N ALA A 363 -14.83 -10.72 -1.87
CA ALA A 363 -15.15 -9.84 -3.00
C ALA A 363 -16.46 -10.27 -3.67
N GLN A 364 -17.36 -9.32 -3.91
CA GLN A 364 -18.62 -9.60 -4.58
C GLN A 364 -18.37 -9.97 -6.04
N PRO A 365 -18.97 -11.04 -6.58
CA PRO A 365 -18.89 -11.34 -8.00
C PRO A 365 -19.58 -10.22 -8.79
N LEU A 366 -19.00 -9.87 -9.94
CA LEU A 366 -19.57 -8.94 -10.90
C LEU A 366 -20.03 -9.71 -12.13
N HIS A 367 -21.32 -9.60 -12.43
CA HIS A 367 -21.87 -10.18 -13.64
C HIS A 367 -21.71 -9.21 -14.81
N VAL A 368 -21.03 -9.65 -15.87
CA VAL A 368 -20.72 -8.81 -17.02
C VAL A 368 -21.43 -9.38 -18.24
N ASP A 369 -22.63 -8.85 -18.53
CA ASP A 369 -23.38 -9.17 -19.76
C ASP A 369 -23.09 -8.15 -20.87
N LYS A 370 -22.63 -6.96 -20.48
CA LYS A 370 -22.22 -5.87 -21.37
C LYS A 370 -20.98 -5.18 -20.82
N LEU A 371 -20.19 -4.56 -21.69
CA LEU A 371 -18.98 -3.87 -21.28
C LEU A 371 -19.24 -2.73 -20.27
N GLU A 372 -20.42 -2.12 -20.29
CA GLU A 372 -20.79 -1.09 -19.31
C GLU A 372 -20.91 -1.62 -17.88
N ASN A 373 -21.10 -2.93 -17.69
CA ASN A 373 -21.12 -3.51 -16.35
C ASN A 373 -19.74 -3.43 -15.66
N LEU A 374 -18.64 -3.30 -16.43
CA LEU A 374 -17.31 -3.09 -15.84
C LEU A 374 -17.24 -1.84 -14.96
N PHE A 375 -18.10 -0.84 -15.22
CA PHE A 375 -18.16 0.41 -14.45
C PHE A 375 -18.89 0.27 -13.10
N GLU A 376 -19.44 -0.91 -12.79
CA GLU A 376 -19.86 -1.22 -11.41
C GLU A 376 -18.65 -1.38 -10.47
N LEU A 377 -17.46 -1.66 -11.02
CA LEU A 377 -16.22 -1.57 -10.26
C LEU A 377 -15.96 -0.09 -9.91
N PRO A 378 -15.78 0.27 -8.62
CA PRO A 378 -15.58 1.66 -8.22
C PRO A 378 -14.38 2.34 -8.90
N CYS A 379 -13.31 1.59 -9.16
CA CYS A 379 -12.15 2.12 -9.89
C CYS A 379 -12.43 2.40 -11.37
N MET A 380 -13.33 1.64 -12.00
CA MET A 380 -13.73 1.87 -13.38
C MET A 380 -14.73 3.02 -13.46
N ALA A 381 -15.63 3.16 -12.48
CA ALA A 381 -16.50 4.34 -12.34
C ALA A 381 -15.69 5.64 -12.20
N ALA A 382 -14.69 5.65 -11.30
CA ALA A 382 -13.79 6.80 -11.13
C ALA A 382 -12.99 7.11 -12.40
N MET A 383 -12.61 6.06 -13.16
CA MET A 383 -11.99 6.23 -14.47
C MET A 383 -12.96 6.86 -15.48
N ASP A 384 -14.23 6.41 -15.55
CA ASP A 384 -15.26 6.99 -16.42
C ASP A 384 -15.44 8.48 -16.16
N GLU A 385 -15.63 8.87 -14.89
CA GLU A 385 -15.77 10.27 -14.49
C GLU A 385 -14.58 11.12 -14.94
N ARG A 386 -13.35 10.64 -14.73
CA ARG A 386 -12.15 11.34 -15.20
C ARG A 386 -12.14 11.45 -16.73
N LEU A 387 -12.51 10.40 -17.45
CA LEU A 387 -12.46 10.36 -18.90
C LEU A 387 -13.54 11.21 -19.57
N GLN A 388 -14.60 11.59 -18.85
CA GLN A 388 -15.56 12.61 -19.32
C GLN A 388 -14.91 13.99 -19.41
N GLU A 389 -13.95 14.31 -18.53
CA GLU A 389 -13.36 15.65 -18.44
C GLU A 389 -11.94 15.73 -19.03
N LYS A 390 -11.18 14.63 -18.96
CA LYS A 390 -9.76 14.57 -19.32
C LYS A 390 -9.50 13.48 -20.35
N LYS A 391 -8.54 13.73 -21.24
CA LYS A 391 -8.06 12.70 -22.16
C LYS A 391 -7.43 11.52 -21.39
N PRO A 392 -7.57 10.29 -21.90
CA PRO A 392 -6.98 9.11 -21.31
C PRO A 392 -5.46 9.20 -21.39
N VAL A 393 -4.76 8.59 -20.43
CA VAL A 393 -3.40 8.13 -20.72
C VAL A 393 -3.49 6.77 -21.39
N ARG A 394 -2.48 6.41 -22.19
CA ARG A 394 -2.46 5.16 -22.96
C ARG A 394 -2.83 3.92 -22.12
N LYS A 395 -2.33 3.87 -20.88
CA LYS A 395 -2.59 2.77 -19.93
C LYS A 395 -4.05 2.64 -19.48
N ASP A 396 -4.84 3.71 -19.49
CA ASP A 396 -6.29 3.65 -19.21
C ASP A 396 -7.01 2.79 -20.25
N LEU A 397 -6.72 3.08 -21.51
CA LEU A 397 -7.33 2.42 -22.66
C LEU A 397 -6.88 0.98 -22.74
N PHE A 398 -5.58 0.73 -22.53
CA PHE A 398 -5.04 -0.63 -22.55
C PHE A 398 -5.65 -1.49 -21.45
N ASN A 399 -5.83 -0.94 -20.24
CA ASN A 399 -6.45 -1.72 -19.18
C ASN A 399 -7.90 -2.09 -19.50
N LEU A 400 -8.71 -1.16 -20.03
CA LEU A 400 -10.07 -1.44 -20.48
C LEU A 400 -10.11 -2.52 -21.56
N VAL A 401 -9.20 -2.45 -22.54
CA VAL A 401 -9.07 -3.47 -23.59
C VAL A 401 -8.73 -4.83 -22.99
N ARG A 402 -7.73 -4.91 -22.09
CA ARG A 402 -7.34 -6.18 -21.44
C ARG A 402 -8.46 -6.76 -20.59
N LEU A 403 -9.12 -5.94 -19.76
CA LEU A 403 -10.27 -6.37 -18.96
C LEU A 403 -11.36 -6.95 -19.85
N ALA A 404 -11.69 -6.28 -20.95
CA ALA A 404 -12.72 -6.73 -21.87
C ALA A 404 -12.30 -8.00 -22.63
N TRP A 405 -11.06 -8.08 -23.10
CA TRP A 405 -10.55 -9.19 -23.92
C TRP A 405 -10.60 -10.53 -23.18
N TRP A 406 -10.37 -10.50 -21.87
CA TRP A 406 -10.44 -11.68 -21.01
C TRP A 406 -11.87 -12.06 -20.58
N LEU A 407 -12.92 -11.35 -21.00
CA LEU A 407 -14.29 -11.72 -20.65
C LEU A 407 -14.77 -12.94 -21.46
N PRO A 408 -15.57 -13.85 -20.84
CA PRO A 408 -16.01 -15.09 -21.49
C PRO A 408 -16.75 -14.88 -22.81
N GLN A 409 -17.49 -13.78 -22.94
CA GLN A 409 -18.24 -13.45 -24.15
C GLN A 409 -17.37 -13.23 -25.40
N TYR A 410 -16.07 -12.95 -25.24
CA TYR A 410 -15.16 -12.71 -26.35
C TYR A 410 -14.27 -13.91 -26.71
N ARG A 411 -14.39 -15.04 -25.98
CA ARG A 411 -13.57 -16.23 -26.22
C ARG A 411 -13.78 -16.85 -27.61
N ASP A 412 -15.02 -16.85 -28.07
CA ASP A 412 -15.42 -17.36 -29.40
C ASP A 412 -15.74 -16.23 -30.39
N ALA A 413 -15.61 -14.97 -29.96
CA ALA A 413 -15.89 -13.81 -30.81
C ALA A 413 -14.75 -13.55 -31.79
N SER A 414 -15.06 -12.91 -32.91
CA SER A 414 -14.00 -12.45 -33.81
C SER A 414 -13.30 -11.21 -33.26
N THR A 415 -12.01 -11.04 -33.56
CA THR A 415 -11.27 -9.82 -33.20
C THR A 415 -11.97 -8.54 -33.69
N GLU A 416 -12.60 -8.58 -34.86
CA GLU A 416 -13.35 -7.43 -35.41
C GLU A 416 -14.63 -7.12 -34.63
N GLU A 417 -15.30 -8.16 -34.11
CA GLU A 417 -16.47 -8.01 -33.23
C GLU A 417 -16.07 -7.38 -31.90
N PHE A 418 -14.99 -7.86 -31.28
CA PHE A 418 -14.43 -7.25 -30.07
C PHE A 418 -14.03 -5.79 -30.29
N ILE A 419 -13.31 -5.48 -31.38
CA ILE A 419 -12.92 -4.10 -31.72
C ILE A 419 -14.16 -3.22 -31.86
N SER A 420 -15.20 -3.71 -32.53
CA SER A 420 -16.46 -2.97 -32.68
C SER A 420 -17.10 -2.64 -31.33
N ASP A 421 -17.18 -3.61 -30.42
CA ASP A 421 -17.80 -3.42 -29.10
C ASP A 421 -16.99 -2.49 -28.20
N VAL A 422 -15.66 -2.61 -28.21
CA VAL A 422 -14.80 -1.70 -27.44
C VAL A 422 -14.84 -0.28 -28.02
N LYS A 423 -14.94 -0.11 -29.35
CA LYS A 423 -15.16 1.20 -29.97
C LYS A 423 -16.50 1.82 -29.55
N ASP A 424 -17.56 1.02 -29.50
CA ASP A 424 -18.86 1.46 -28.99
C ASP A 424 -18.76 1.92 -27.54
N LEU A 425 -18.08 1.15 -26.68
CA LEU A 425 -17.80 1.56 -25.30
C LEU A 425 -17.03 2.88 -25.24
N PHE A 426 -15.99 3.05 -26.07
CA PHE A 426 -15.14 4.24 -26.03
C PHE A 426 -15.84 5.49 -26.57
N SER A 427 -16.85 5.31 -27.43
CA SER A 427 -17.66 6.40 -27.98
C SER A 427 -18.40 7.23 -26.91
N ARG A 428 -18.49 6.72 -25.68
CA ARG A 428 -19.08 7.41 -24.53
C ARG A 428 -18.29 8.64 -24.06
N TRP A 429 -17.02 8.77 -24.44
CA TRP A 429 -16.16 9.86 -23.97
C TRP A 429 -15.97 10.96 -25.03
N PRO A 430 -15.93 12.26 -24.64
CA PRO A 430 -15.90 13.38 -25.59
C PRO A 430 -14.67 13.46 -26.51
N TRP A 431 -13.60 12.76 -26.15
CA TRP A 431 -12.34 12.72 -26.91
C TRP A 431 -12.26 11.54 -27.88
N TYR A 432 -13.29 10.70 -27.96
CA TYR A 432 -13.35 9.55 -28.86
C TYR A 432 -13.04 9.95 -30.30
N ASP A 433 -12.16 9.18 -30.92
CA ASP A 433 -11.84 9.24 -32.34
C ASP A 433 -11.77 7.81 -32.87
N ASP A 434 -12.53 7.54 -33.92
CA ASP A 434 -12.77 6.18 -34.41
C ASP A 434 -11.49 5.50 -34.91
N GLU A 435 -10.69 6.22 -35.71
CA GLU A 435 -9.45 5.70 -36.31
C GLU A 435 -8.35 5.54 -35.26
N VAL A 436 -8.18 6.54 -34.38
CA VAL A 436 -7.18 6.50 -33.31
C VAL A 436 -7.50 5.39 -32.31
N THR A 437 -8.77 5.24 -31.95
CA THR A 437 -9.21 4.22 -30.99
C THR A 437 -8.97 2.82 -31.55
N GLU A 438 -9.39 2.56 -32.80
CA GLU A 438 -9.15 1.28 -33.45
C GLU A 438 -7.66 0.94 -33.51
N TYR A 439 -6.82 1.92 -33.87
CA TYR A 439 -5.37 1.75 -33.88
C TYR A 439 -4.82 1.37 -32.50
N GLN A 440 -5.28 2.01 -31.42
CA GLN A 440 -4.82 1.68 -30.06
C GLN A 440 -5.29 0.29 -29.61
N ILE A 441 -6.52 -0.11 -29.96
CA ILE A 441 -7.04 -1.44 -29.61
C ILE A 441 -6.22 -2.51 -30.33
N ARG A 442 -6.03 -2.39 -31.65
CA ARG A 442 -5.21 -3.34 -32.43
C ARG A 442 -3.78 -3.40 -31.92
N TYR A 443 -3.18 -2.24 -31.65
CA TYR A 443 -1.84 -2.20 -31.07
C TYR A 443 -1.74 -2.96 -29.75
N GLU A 444 -2.76 -2.89 -28.89
CA GLU A 444 -2.75 -3.61 -27.62
C GLU A 444 -2.98 -5.11 -27.79
N LEU A 445 -3.84 -5.52 -28.73
CA LEU A 445 -4.09 -6.94 -29.04
C LEU A 445 -2.91 -7.61 -29.76
N ASP A 446 -2.17 -6.85 -30.56
CA ASP A 446 -0.98 -7.33 -31.29
C ASP A 446 0.28 -7.30 -30.41
N ASN A 447 0.25 -6.68 -29.24
CA ASN A 447 1.35 -6.70 -28.29
C ASN A 447 1.30 -7.98 -27.46
N ASP A 448 2.45 -8.64 -27.34
CA ASP A 448 2.69 -9.63 -26.30
C ASP A 448 3.66 -9.07 -25.25
N ILE A 449 3.60 -9.61 -24.03
CA ILE A 449 4.60 -9.36 -22.99
C ILE A 449 5.23 -10.70 -22.67
N GLY A 450 6.42 -10.94 -23.20
CA GLY A 450 7.10 -12.23 -23.04
C GLY A 450 6.48 -13.37 -23.86
N GLY A 451 5.78 -13.06 -24.95
CA GLY A 451 5.08 -14.04 -25.78
C GLY A 451 3.66 -14.38 -25.32
N GLU A 452 3.20 -13.75 -24.23
CA GLU A 452 1.88 -13.98 -23.64
C GLU A 452 0.94 -12.78 -23.80
N ILE A 453 -0.37 -13.05 -23.76
CA ILE A 453 -1.43 -12.04 -23.88
C ILE A 453 -1.35 -11.09 -22.67
N PRO A 454 -1.31 -9.76 -22.85
CA PRO A 454 -1.20 -8.85 -21.72
C PRO A 454 -2.34 -9.00 -20.68
N LEU A 455 -1.96 -9.19 -19.42
CA LEU A 455 -2.93 -9.35 -18.32
C LEU A 455 -3.57 -8.02 -17.92
N PRO A 456 -4.86 -8.03 -17.48
CA PRO A 456 -5.50 -6.84 -16.94
C PRO A 456 -4.75 -6.31 -15.71
N MET A 457 -4.80 -5.01 -15.46
CA MET A 457 -4.13 -4.44 -14.29
C MET A 457 -4.89 -4.82 -13.01
N ASN A 458 -4.21 -5.49 -12.09
CA ASN A 458 -4.80 -5.85 -10.80
C ASN A 458 -5.02 -4.63 -9.88
N CYS A 459 -5.77 -4.81 -8.79
CA CYS A 459 -6.04 -3.78 -7.77
C CYS A 459 -4.79 -3.25 -7.03
N GLY A 460 -3.59 -3.76 -7.35
CA GLY A 460 -2.30 -3.36 -6.79
C GLY A 460 -1.39 -2.67 -7.79
N ASN A 461 -1.84 -2.52 -9.03
CA ASN A 461 -1.10 -1.79 -10.04
C ASN A 461 -1.15 -0.29 -9.75
N ASP A 462 0.00 0.40 -9.79
CA ASP A 462 0.12 1.83 -9.50
C ASP A 462 -0.75 2.70 -10.40
N ASP A 463 -0.90 2.32 -11.68
CA ASP A 463 -1.75 3.04 -12.63
C ASP A 463 -3.24 2.88 -12.31
N MET A 464 -3.62 1.82 -11.60
CA MET A 464 -4.98 1.62 -11.08
C MET A 464 -5.21 2.31 -9.73
N GLN A 465 -4.15 2.59 -8.96
CA GLN A 465 -4.30 3.26 -7.65
C GLN A 465 -4.89 4.66 -7.76
N ARG A 466 -4.64 5.39 -8.85
CA ARG A 466 -5.23 6.73 -9.07
C ARG A 466 -6.76 6.76 -9.12
N TYR A 467 -7.38 5.59 -9.32
CA TYR A 467 -8.83 5.41 -9.37
C TYR A 467 -9.36 4.58 -8.20
N CYS A 468 -8.46 4.06 -7.36
CA CYS A 468 -8.82 3.19 -6.26
C CYS A 468 -9.49 4.00 -5.15
N ILE A 469 -10.54 3.43 -4.55
CA ILE A 469 -11.25 4.02 -3.40
C ILE A 469 -10.74 3.46 -2.05
N GLY A 470 -9.63 2.73 -2.06
CA GLY A 470 -9.15 1.92 -0.93
C GLY A 470 -9.62 0.47 -1.05
N ARG A 471 -8.69 -0.49 -0.88
CA ARG A 471 -9.01 -1.93 -0.99
C ARG A 471 -9.91 -2.43 0.14
N ASP A 472 -9.83 -1.80 1.29
CA ASP A 472 -10.66 -2.01 2.47
C ASP A 472 -12.09 -1.49 2.29
N GLN A 473 -12.27 -0.47 1.44
CA GLN A 473 -13.57 0.14 1.14
C GLN A 473 -14.22 -0.44 -0.13
N CYS A 474 -13.44 -1.13 -0.97
CA CYS A 474 -13.93 -1.70 -2.23
C CYS A 474 -14.54 -3.08 -2.00
N PRO A 475 -15.85 -3.29 -2.26
CA PRO A 475 -16.48 -4.60 -2.12
C PRO A 475 -16.09 -5.57 -3.25
N TYR A 476 -15.31 -5.11 -4.23
CA TYR A 476 -14.87 -5.86 -5.40
C TYR A 476 -13.35 -6.01 -5.46
N SER A 477 -12.89 -7.00 -6.23
CA SER A 477 -11.49 -7.19 -6.64
C SER A 477 -11.45 -7.46 -8.13
N ILE A 478 -10.58 -6.82 -8.91
CA ILE A 478 -10.52 -7.03 -10.38
C ILE A 478 -10.36 -8.51 -10.71
N TYR A 479 -9.45 -9.21 -10.03
CA TYR A 479 -9.23 -10.65 -10.20
C TYR A 479 -10.11 -11.55 -9.32
N GLY A 480 -10.94 -10.97 -8.44
CA GLY A 480 -11.82 -11.75 -7.58
C GLY A 480 -13.31 -11.56 -7.86
N SER A 481 -13.65 -10.59 -8.71
CA SER A 481 -15.02 -10.19 -9.03
C SER A 481 -15.34 -10.37 -10.49
N LEU A 482 -14.37 -10.21 -11.40
CA LEU A 482 -14.63 -10.39 -12.83
C LEU A 482 -14.59 -11.87 -13.22
N PRO A 483 -15.44 -12.30 -14.16
CA PRO A 483 -15.58 -13.70 -14.55
C PRO A 483 -14.48 -14.12 -15.54
N PHE A 484 -13.21 -13.87 -15.20
CA PHE A 484 -12.10 -14.27 -16.06
C PHE A 484 -11.95 -15.79 -16.13
N PRO A 485 -11.50 -16.35 -17.27
CA PRO A 485 -11.29 -17.78 -17.43
C PRO A 485 -10.00 -18.25 -16.74
N ASP A 486 -9.94 -19.53 -16.39
CA ASP A 486 -8.81 -20.17 -15.68
C ASP A 486 -7.45 -19.94 -16.37
N GLU A 487 -7.41 -19.97 -17.71
CA GLU A 487 -6.22 -19.68 -18.54
C GLU A 487 -5.57 -18.32 -18.23
N MET A 488 -6.36 -17.31 -17.83
CA MET A 488 -5.81 -16.01 -17.41
C MET A 488 -5.05 -16.14 -16.08
N TYR A 489 -5.57 -16.95 -15.16
CA TYR A 489 -4.98 -17.15 -13.84
C TYR A 489 -3.73 -18.04 -13.91
N GLU A 490 -3.74 -19.05 -14.79
CA GLU A 490 -2.55 -19.85 -15.11
C GLU A 490 -1.39 -18.95 -15.56
N GLN A 491 -1.67 -17.96 -16.41
CA GLN A 491 -0.65 -17.00 -16.87
C GLN A 491 -0.13 -16.08 -15.75
N ILE A 492 -0.95 -15.75 -14.75
CA ILE A 492 -0.50 -15.01 -13.56
C ILE A 492 0.50 -15.84 -12.75
N ASP A 493 0.23 -17.14 -12.61
CA ASP A 493 1.08 -18.05 -11.86
C ASP A 493 2.41 -18.31 -12.61
N ASP A 494 2.38 -18.45 -13.94
CA ASP A 494 3.57 -18.61 -14.78
C ASP A 494 4.48 -17.36 -14.82
N GLN A 495 3.89 -16.16 -14.79
CA GLN A 495 4.64 -14.90 -14.66
C GLN A 495 5.24 -14.71 -13.26
N GLY A 496 4.66 -15.34 -12.23
CA GLY A 496 5.22 -15.39 -10.88
C GLY A 496 6.36 -16.40 -10.71
N ALA A 497 6.43 -17.42 -11.57
CA ALA A 497 7.44 -18.48 -11.56
C ALA A 497 8.66 -18.21 -12.46
N SER A 498 8.60 -17.19 -13.34
CA SER A 498 9.69 -16.85 -14.25
C SER A 498 10.78 -15.99 -13.57
N PRO A 499 12.05 -16.42 -13.53
CA PRO A 499 13.13 -15.58 -13.03
C PRO A 499 13.40 -14.45 -14.02
N SER A 500 13.01 -13.23 -13.63
CA SER A 500 13.54 -11.92 -14.04
C SER A 500 14.07 -11.81 -15.48
N GLN A 501 13.34 -11.07 -16.32
CA GLN A 501 13.94 -10.21 -17.36
C GLN A 501 13.44 -8.78 -17.22
#